data_AF-A0A844X1Q7-F1
#
_entry.id   AF-A0A844X1Q7-F1
#
_cell.length_a   1.000
_cell.length_b   1.000
_cell.length_c   1.000
_cell.angle_alpha   90.00
_cell.angle_beta   90.00
_cell.angle_gamma   90.00
#
_symmetry.space_group_name_H-M   'P 1'
#
loop_
_entity.id
_entity.type
_entity.pdbx_description
1 polymer ?
#
loop_
_entity_poly.entity_id
_entity_poly.type
_entity_poly.pdbx_seq_one_letter_code
_entity_poly.pdbx_strand_id
1 'polypeptide(L)'
;MGLAGGENAYSYVPNPLAWIDPLGLTSCQLGKALEKAGVKRPENTAAHHIVPEGAKRAEPAQEILKKYEIDINSAVNGVFLPTHKNTSNLPGIMHNGRHHNDYIDAVNDRLRMADKIGTKEAIEAELKNIANILSNADRNADWKTILKQL
;
A
#
# COMPACT_ATOMS: atom_id res chain seq x y z
N MET A 1 -25.33 -3.42 22.95
CA MET A 1 -25.06 -2.02 22.56
C MET A 1 -23.66 -1.98 21.96
N GLY A 2 -23.34 -1.99 20.68
CA GLY A 2 -24.04 -2.06 19.40
C GLY A 2 -22.91 -1.86 18.38
N LEU A 3 -22.50 -2.89 17.64
CA LEU A 3 -21.53 -2.78 16.55
C LEU A 3 -22.29 -2.94 15.23
N ALA A 4 -22.92 -1.85 14.80
CA ALA A 4 -23.39 -1.70 13.44
C ALA A 4 -22.22 -1.14 12.61
N GLY A 5 -21.77 -1.90 11.63
CA GLY A 5 -20.60 -1.53 10.84
C GLY A 5 -20.38 -2.33 9.56
N GLY A 6 -21.46 -2.70 8.87
CA GLY A 6 -21.47 -2.94 7.42
C GLY A 6 -20.65 -4.14 6.92
N GLU A 7 -21.26 -5.31 6.96
CA GLU A 7 -20.87 -6.42 6.08
C GLU A 7 -21.08 -6.00 4.63
N ASN A 8 -19.99 -5.80 3.89
CA ASN A 8 -20.01 -5.88 2.43
C ASN A 8 -18.93 -6.87 2.00
N ALA A 9 -19.16 -8.14 2.36
CA ALA A 9 -18.45 -9.29 1.83
C ALA A 9 -18.93 -9.54 0.39
N TYR A 10 -18.64 -8.63 -0.54
CA TYR A 10 -18.69 -8.97 -1.97
C TYR A 10 -17.45 -9.79 -2.30
N SER A 11 -17.53 -11.07 -1.94
CA SER A 11 -16.62 -12.14 -2.37
C SER A 11 -16.73 -12.30 -3.88
N TYR A 12 -16.02 -11.46 -4.63
CA TYR A 12 -15.73 -11.74 -6.02
C TYR A 12 -14.52 -12.68 -6.07
N VAL A 13 -14.72 -13.81 -6.76
CA VAL A 13 -13.77 -14.92 -6.97
C VAL A 13 -12.33 -14.41 -6.96
N PRO A 14 -11.53 -14.71 -5.92
CA PRO A 14 -10.16 -14.23 -5.87
C PRO A 14 -9.40 -14.89 -7.02
N ASN A 15 -8.78 -14.06 -7.85
CA ASN A 15 -7.58 -14.50 -8.54
C ASN A 15 -6.61 -14.93 -7.42
N PRO A 16 -6.16 -16.19 -7.35
CA PRO A 16 -5.34 -16.69 -6.25
C PRO A 16 -3.99 -15.96 -6.11
N LEU A 17 -3.67 -15.07 -7.06
CA LEU A 17 -2.47 -14.25 -7.06
C LEU A 17 -2.64 -12.86 -6.42
N ALA A 18 -3.86 -12.33 -6.33
CA ALA A 18 -4.13 -11.01 -5.72
C ALA A 18 -4.58 -11.17 -4.25
N TRP A 19 -3.92 -10.47 -3.33
CA TRP A 19 -4.21 -10.56 -1.90
C TRP A 19 -5.18 -9.46 -1.42
N ILE A 20 -6.03 -9.82 -0.46
CA ILE A 20 -6.98 -8.98 0.26
C ILE A 20 -6.72 -9.19 1.75
N ASP A 21 -6.66 -8.10 2.55
CA ASP A 21 -6.62 -8.13 4.02
C ASP A 21 -8.05 -8.28 4.59
N PRO A 22 -8.53 -9.50 4.93
CA PRO A 22 -9.95 -9.69 5.22
C PRO A 22 -10.35 -9.14 6.59
N LEU A 23 -9.39 -8.98 7.51
CA LEU A 23 -9.63 -8.50 8.86
C LEU A 23 -9.23 -7.02 9.05
N GLY A 24 -8.50 -6.44 8.09
CA GLY A 24 -8.05 -5.04 8.15
C GLY A 24 -7.05 -4.75 9.28
N LEU A 25 -6.51 -5.79 9.93
CA LEU A 25 -5.70 -5.65 11.14
C LEU A 25 -4.36 -4.99 10.83
N THR A 26 -3.71 -5.45 9.75
CA THR A 26 -2.41 -4.93 9.31
C THR A 26 -2.60 -3.50 8.83
N SER A 27 -3.67 -3.25 8.05
CA SER A 27 -4.03 -1.91 7.56
C SER A 27 -4.30 -0.92 8.71
N CYS A 28 -4.90 -1.38 9.81
CA CYS A 28 -5.12 -0.59 11.03
C CYS A 28 -3.81 -0.26 11.75
N GLN A 29 -2.90 -1.23 11.88
CA GLN A 29 -1.58 -1.02 12.47
C GLN A 29 -0.75 -0.02 11.66
N LEU A 30 -0.74 -0.18 10.34
CA LEU A 30 -0.09 0.76 9.42
C LEU A 30 -0.66 2.18 9.55
N GLY A 31 -1.99 2.32 9.59
CA GLY A 31 -2.64 3.62 9.77
C GLY A 31 -2.18 4.33 11.05
N LYS A 32 -2.11 3.60 12.17
CA LYS A 32 -1.59 4.14 13.44
C LYS A 32 -0.11 4.52 13.35
N ALA A 33 0.70 3.72 12.62
CA ALA A 33 2.11 4.01 12.43
C ALA A 33 2.31 5.30 11.61
N LEU A 34 1.55 5.49 10.53
CA LEU A 34 1.53 6.73 9.73
C LEU A 34 1.18 7.94 10.60
N GLU A 35 0.12 7.85 11.41
CA GLU A 35 -0.30 8.93 12.31
C GLU A 35 0.76 9.24 13.37
N LYS A 36 1.40 8.21 13.95
CA LYS A 36 2.51 8.38 14.90
C LYS A 36 3.74 9.03 14.26
N ALA A 37 3.97 8.77 12.97
CA ALA A 37 5.03 9.41 12.19
C ALA A 37 4.68 10.87 11.77
N GLY A 38 3.54 11.40 12.20
CA GLY A 38 3.10 12.77 11.92
C GLY A 38 2.34 12.92 10.61
N VAL A 39 2.02 11.83 9.90
CA VAL A 39 1.19 11.88 8.70
C VAL A 39 -0.26 12.06 9.12
N LYS A 40 -0.80 13.26 8.89
CA LYS A 40 -2.22 13.53 9.17
C LYS A 40 -3.10 12.72 8.21
N ARG A 41 -3.95 11.86 8.76
CA ARG A 41 -4.97 11.12 8.00
C ARG A 41 -6.05 12.07 7.45
N PRO A 42 -6.20 12.20 6.11
CA PRO A 42 -7.31 12.96 5.54
C PRO A 42 -8.64 12.21 5.71
N GLU A 43 -9.75 12.95 5.70
CA GLU A 43 -11.09 12.35 5.78
C GLU A 43 -11.36 11.38 4.62
N ASN A 44 -12.10 10.31 4.92
CA ASN A 44 -12.49 9.28 3.96
C ASN A 44 -11.30 8.61 3.24
N THR A 45 -10.14 8.50 3.89
CA THR A 45 -8.98 7.75 3.40
C THR A 45 -8.79 6.43 4.16
N ALA A 46 -8.07 5.49 3.54
CA ALA A 46 -7.64 4.24 4.15
C ALA A 46 -6.12 4.09 3.99
N ALA A 47 -5.47 3.42 4.95
CA ALA A 47 -4.06 3.08 4.82
C ALA A 47 -3.89 1.99 3.76
N HIS A 48 -2.88 2.14 2.92
CA HIS A 48 -2.50 1.18 1.90
C HIS A 48 -1.02 0.79 2.09
N HIS A 49 -0.75 -0.50 2.22
CA HIS A 49 0.61 -1.01 2.23
C HIS A 49 1.23 -0.91 0.84
N ILE A 50 2.46 -0.45 0.74
CA ILE A 50 3.19 -0.46 -0.53
C ILE A 50 3.61 -1.91 -0.84
N VAL A 51 4.28 -2.54 0.11
CA VAL A 51 4.57 -3.98 0.14
C VAL A 51 3.52 -4.66 1.03
N PRO A 52 2.59 -5.46 0.46
CA PRO A 52 1.60 -6.17 1.26
C PRO A 52 2.21 -7.33 2.05
N GLU A 53 1.72 -7.59 3.26
CA GLU A 53 2.22 -8.67 4.13
C GLU A 53 1.77 -10.07 3.67
N GLY A 54 0.49 -10.25 3.32
CA GLY A 54 -0.06 -11.58 3.06
C GLY A 54 0.05 -12.07 1.61
N ALA A 55 0.64 -11.29 0.71
CA ALA A 55 0.75 -11.67 -0.69
C ALA A 55 2.05 -12.45 -0.94
N LYS A 56 1.94 -13.76 -1.23
CA LYS A 56 3.10 -14.59 -1.59
C LYS A 56 3.94 -13.99 -2.72
N ARG A 57 3.29 -13.33 -3.68
CA ARG A 57 3.98 -12.67 -4.80
C ARG A 57 4.88 -11.50 -4.36
N ALA A 58 4.62 -10.92 -3.19
CA ALA A 58 5.43 -9.84 -2.62
C ALA A 58 6.61 -10.35 -1.78
N GLU A 59 6.82 -11.67 -1.65
CA GLU A 59 7.95 -12.27 -0.91
C GLU A 59 9.30 -11.59 -1.24
N PRO A 60 9.67 -11.30 -2.51
CA PRO A 60 10.94 -10.63 -2.80
C PRO A 60 11.06 -9.25 -2.14
N ALA A 61 10.02 -8.42 -2.21
CA ALA A 61 9.99 -7.13 -1.54
C ALA A 61 9.98 -7.27 0.00
N GLN A 62 9.23 -8.23 0.54
CA GLN A 62 9.16 -8.50 1.97
C GLN A 62 10.53 -8.92 2.54
N GLU A 63 11.28 -9.75 1.81
CA GLU A 63 12.64 -10.14 2.18
C GLU A 63 13.60 -8.94 2.19
N ILE A 64 13.46 -8.01 1.25
CA ILE A 64 14.24 -6.76 1.24
C ILE A 64 13.88 -5.89 2.45
N LEU A 65 12.59 -5.72 2.78
CA LEU A 65 12.20 -4.98 3.98
C LEU A 65 12.80 -5.62 5.23
N LYS A 66 12.74 -6.95 5.35
CA LYS A 66 13.33 -7.70 6.46
C LYS A 66 14.86 -7.53 6.53
N LYS A 67 15.56 -7.61 5.38
CA LYS A 67 17.01 -7.42 5.26
C LYS A 67 17.47 -6.09 5.86
N TYR A 68 16.69 -5.02 5.68
CA TYR A 68 17.01 -3.68 6.19
C TYR A 68 16.25 -3.31 7.47
N GLU A 69 15.63 -4.29 8.14
CA GLU A 69 14.90 -4.09 9.39
C GLU A 69 13.82 -2.99 9.26
N ILE A 70 13.09 -3.01 8.15
CA ILE A 70 11.91 -2.18 7.92
C ILE A 70 10.70 -3.04 8.27
N ASP A 71 9.99 -2.65 9.33
CA ASP A 71 8.77 -3.34 9.74
C ASP A 71 7.69 -3.23 8.66
N ILE A 72 6.96 -4.32 8.41
CA ILE A 72 5.94 -4.37 7.35
C ILE A 72 4.80 -3.35 7.60
N ASN A 73 4.52 -3.00 8.85
CA ASN A 73 3.54 -2.00 9.26
C ASN A 73 4.17 -0.64 9.56
N SER A 74 5.46 -0.43 9.24
CA SER A 74 6.12 0.86 9.39
C SER A 74 5.48 1.92 8.49
N ALA A 75 5.54 3.17 8.95
CA ALA A 75 4.99 4.30 8.21
C ALA A 75 5.61 4.46 6.80
N VAL A 76 6.88 4.11 6.61
CA VAL A 76 7.56 4.19 5.30
C VAL A 76 6.98 3.21 4.28
N ASN A 77 6.40 2.09 4.72
CA ASN A 77 5.72 1.12 3.85
C ASN A 77 4.24 1.47 3.61
N GLY A 78 3.80 2.69 3.95
CA GLY A 78 2.40 3.05 3.94
C GLY A 78 2.09 4.38 3.26
N VAL A 79 0.86 4.50 2.78
CA VAL A 79 0.28 5.75 2.31
C VAL A 79 -1.23 5.78 2.59
N PHE A 80 -1.78 6.95 2.92
CA PHE A 80 -3.22 7.12 2.97
C PHE A 80 -3.77 7.39 1.57
N LEU A 81 -4.69 6.55 1.13
CA LEU A 81 -5.34 6.67 -0.16
C LEU A 81 -6.84 6.92 0.00
N PRO A 82 -7.43 7.73 -0.88
CA PRO A 82 -8.85 8.02 -0.82
C PRO A 82 -9.71 6.79 -1.06
N THR A 83 -10.79 6.67 -0.28
CA THR A 83 -11.81 5.63 -0.47
C THR A 83 -12.93 6.10 -1.39
N HIS A 84 -13.84 5.20 -1.75
CA HIS A 84 -15.05 5.54 -2.52
C HIS A 84 -15.95 6.59 -1.84
N LYS A 85 -15.78 6.84 -0.53
CA LYS A 85 -16.51 7.87 0.22
C LYS A 85 -15.83 9.24 0.14
N ASN A 86 -14.61 9.32 -0.36
CA ASN A 86 -13.88 10.57 -0.51
C ASN A 86 -14.37 11.30 -1.76
N THR A 87 -15.20 12.33 -1.54
CA THR A 87 -15.78 13.20 -2.57
C THR A 87 -15.01 14.52 -2.74
N SER A 88 -13.92 14.71 -1.99
CA SER A 88 -13.09 15.91 -2.07
C SER A 88 -12.06 15.82 -3.21
N ASN A 89 -11.47 16.95 -3.57
CA ASN A 89 -10.38 17.04 -4.55
C ASN A 89 -9.02 16.57 -3.98
N LEU A 90 -9.03 15.64 -3.03
CA LEU A 90 -7.80 15.04 -2.50
C LEU A 90 -7.09 14.30 -3.65
N PRO A 91 -5.81 14.54 -3.95
CA PRO A 91 -5.11 13.76 -4.96
C PRO A 91 -4.91 12.30 -4.49
N GLY A 92 -4.60 11.43 -5.43
CA GLY A 92 -4.25 10.04 -5.17
C GLY A 92 -5.22 9.04 -5.78
N ILE A 93 -4.66 7.90 -6.18
CA ILE A 93 -5.40 6.79 -6.77
C ILE A 93 -6.42 6.24 -5.78
N MET A 94 -7.59 5.85 -6.27
CA MET A 94 -8.65 5.26 -5.45
C MET A 94 -8.16 3.98 -4.76
N HIS A 95 -8.33 3.92 -3.44
CA HIS A 95 -8.10 2.72 -2.65
C HIS A 95 -9.10 1.64 -3.05
N ASN A 96 -8.60 0.53 -3.59
CA ASN A 96 -9.43 -0.58 -4.07
C ASN A 96 -9.41 -1.82 -3.15
N GLY A 97 -8.65 -1.76 -2.04
CA GLY A 97 -8.48 -2.87 -1.09
C GLY A 97 -7.82 -4.12 -1.66
N ARG A 98 -7.16 -4.03 -2.83
CA ARG A 98 -6.58 -5.16 -3.56
C ARG A 98 -5.19 -4.81 -4.10
N HIS A 99 -4.22 -5.69 -3.85
CA HIS A 99 -2.92 -5.59 -4.49
C HIS A 99 -2.93 -6.36 -5.81
N HIS A 100 -2.89 -5.63 -6.93
CA HIS A 100 -2.83 -6.22 -8.26
C HIS A 100 -1.45 -6.86 -8.50
N ASN A 101 -1.40 -7.98 -9.22
CA ASN A 101 -0.15 -8.67 -9.54
C ASN A 101 0.90 -7.76 -10.17
N ASP A 102 0.50 -7.01 -11.20
CA ASP A 102 1.37 -6.07 -11.90
C ASP A 102 1.93 -4.98 -10.98
N TYR A 103 1.13 -4.53 -10.02
CA TYR A 103 1.57 -3.59 -9.00
C TYR A 103 2.64 -4.23 -8.10
N ILE A 104 2.37 -5.43 -7.58
CA ILE A 104 3.30 -6.16 -6.73
C ILE A 104 4.62 -6.44 -7.48
N ASP A 105 4.55 -6.84 -8.75
CA ASP A 105 5.74 -7.05 -9.58
C ASP A 105 6.55 -5.77 -9.73
N ALA A 106 5.91 -4.64 -10.01
CA ALA A 106 6.58 -3.36 -10.13
C ALA A 106 7.22 -2.93 -8.79
N VAL A 107 6.56 -3.16 -7.65
CA VAL A 107 7.16 -2.90 -6.32
C VAL A 107 8.37 -3.79 -6.10
N ASN A 108 8.28 -5.10 -6.39
CA ASN A 108 9.40 -6.02 -6.29
C ASN A 108 10.60 -5.56 -7.12
N ASP A 109 10.38 -5.18 -8.38
CA ASP A 109 11.45 -4.75 -9.28
C ASP A 109 12.10 -3.44 -8.82
N ARG A 110 11.29 -2.47 -8.39
CA ARG A 110 11.79 -1.19 -7.86
C ARG A 110 12.62 -1.37 -6.60
N LEU A 111 12.15 -2.18 -5.65
CA LEU A 111 12.92 -2.45 -4.42
C LEU A 111 14.18 -3.28 -4.69
N ARG A 112 14.17 -4.21 -5.65
CA ARG A 112 15.40 -4.90 -6.10
C ARG A 112 16.41 -3.93 -6.71
N MET A 113 15.96 -2.92 -7.45
CA MET A 113 16.88 -1.89 -7.98
C MET A 113 17.46 -1.02 -6.87
N ALA A 114 16.64 -0.62 -5.90
CA ALA A 114 17.11 0.10 -4.71
C ALA A 114 18.09 -0.75 -3.88
N ASP A 115 17.83 -2.06 -3.73
CA ASP A 115 18.68 -3.01 -3.00
C ASP A 115 20.11 -3.11 -3.59
N LYS A 116 20.28 -2.87 -4.89
CA LYS A 116 21.61 -2.82 -5.52
C LYS A 116 22.48 -1.68 -5.01
N ILE A 117 21.88 -0.61 -4.46
CA ILE A 117 22.61 0.48 -3.79
C ILE A 117 23.15 0.00 -2.44
N GLY A 118 22.46 -0.95 -1.79
CA GLY A 118 22.95 -1.64 -0.61
C GLY A 118 22.62 -0.95 0.71
N THR A 119 21.85 0.14 0.73
CA THR A 119 21.56 0.94 1.94
C THR A 119 20.08 0.94 2.31
N LYS A 120 19.79 1.06 3.62
CA LYS A 120 18.41 1.19 4.12
C LYS A 120 17.74 2.44 3.59
N GLU A 121 18.49 3.52 3.49
CA GLU A 121 18.04 4.82 2.99
C GLU A 121 17.58 4.74 1.54
N ALA A 122 18.21 3.90 0.70
CA ALA A 122 17.77 3.68 -0.67
C ALA A 122 16.39 2.99 -0.73
N ILE A 123 16.17 1.99 0.13
CA ILE A 123 14.87 1.30 0.22
C ILE A 123 13.79 2.24 0.73
N GLU A 124 14.05 2.98 1.80
CA GLU A 124 13.10 3.96 2.37
C GLU A 124 12.80 5.09 1.37
N ALA A 125 13.81 5.58 0.65
CA ALA A 125 13.62 6.57 -0.41
C ALA A 125 12.72 6.02 -1.52
N GLU A 126 12.88 4.76 -1.91
CA GLU A 126 12.09 4.17 -2.96
C GLU A 126 10.65 3.89 -2.55
N LEU A 127 10.43 3.43 -1.32
CA LEU A 127 9.10 3.33 -0.74
C LEU A 127 8.42 4.71 -0.69
N LYS A 128 9.15 5.75 -0.28
CA LYS A 128 8.64 7.13 -0.29
C LYS A 128 8.31 7.62 -1.70
N ASN A 129 9.12 7.27 -2.70
CA ASN A 129 8.83 7.59 -4.11
C ASN A 129 7.54 6.91 -4.57
N ILE A 130 7.34 5.63 -4.23
CA ILE A 130 6.10 4.91 -4.54
C ILE A 130 4.91 5.57 -3.82
N ALA A 131 5.01 5.88 -2.53
CA ALA A 131 3.98 6.58 -1.77
C ALA A 131 3.59 7.91 -2.43
N ASN A 132 4.57 8.67 -2.91
CA ASN A 132 4.36 9.94 -3.61
C ASN A 132 3.62 9.74 -4.94
N ILE A 133 4.01 8.74 -5.73
CA ILE A 133 3.32 8.41 -6.99
C ILE A 133 1.85 8.07 -6.70
N LEU A 134 1.58 7.20 -5.72
CA LEU A 134 0.23 6.78 -5.40
C LEU A 134 -0.64 7.93 -4.85
N SER A 135 -0.09 8.78 -4.00
CA SER A 135 -0.81 9.92 -3.40
C SER A 135 -0.99 11.13 -4.32
N ASN A 136 -0.24 11.21 -5.42
CA ASN A 136 -0.38 12.27 -6.43
C ASN A 136 -1.02 11.80 -7.74
N ALA A 137 -1.28 10.49 -7.89
CA ALA A 137 -1.92 9.93 -9.06
C ALA A 137 -3.34 10.48 -9.28
N ASP A 138 -3.79 10.45 -10.53
CA ASP A 138 -5.20 10.64 -10.85
C ASP A 138 -6.06 9.62 -10.09
N ARG A 139 -7.25 10.04 -9.65
CA ARG A 139 -8.15 9.20 -8.87
C ARG A 139 -8.49 7.89 -9.59
N ASN A 140 -8.57 7.93 -10.91
CA ASN A 140 -8.94 6.84 -11.79
C ASN A 140 -7.74 6.17 -12.47
N ALA A 141 -6.51 6.44 -12.01
CA ALA A 141 -5.34 5.76 -12.51
C ALA A 141 -5.45 4.23 -12.35
N ASP A 142 -4.76 3.49 -13.20
CA ASP A 142 -4.80 2.02 -13.19
C ASP A 142 -3.67 1.46 -12.31
N TRP A 143 -4.06 0.73 -11.27
CA TRP A 143 -3.15 0.03 -10.37
C TRP A 143 -2.16 -0.88 -11.10
N LYS A 144 -2.50 -1.43 -12.28
CA LYS A 144 -1.61 -2.31 -13.04
C LYS A 144 -0.47 -1.59 -13.76
N THR A 145 -0.59 -0.28 -13.95
CA THR A 145 0.36 0.52 -14.74
C THR A 145 0.91 1.72 -14.00
N ILE A 146 0.35 2.07 -12.84
CA ILE A 146 0.72 3.28 -12.09
C ILE A 146 2.21 3.37 -11.71
N LEU A 147 2.88 2.24 -11.51
CA LEU A 147 4.32 2.19 -11.20
C LEU A 147 5.21 1.86 -12.42
N LYS A 148 4.62 1.68 -13.60
CA LYS A 148 5.34 1.34 -14.85
C LYS A 148 5.72 2.57 -15.67
N GLN A 149 5.33 3.78 -15.23
CA GLN A 149 5.72 5.03 -15.89
C GLN A 149 7.15 5.41 -15.46
N LEU A 150 8.11 5.13 -16.34
CA LEU A 150 9.47 5.68 -16.35
C LEU A 150 9.69 6.40 -17.68
#